data_AF-A0A6L3AW51-F1
#
_entry.id   AF-A0A6L3AW51-F1
#
_cell.length_a   1.000
_cell.length_b   1.000
_cell.length_c   1.000
_cell.angle_alpha   90.00
_cell.angle_beta   90.00
_cell.angle_gamma   90.00
#
_symmetry.space_group_name_H-M   'P 1'
#
loop_
_entity.id
_entity.type
_entity.pdbx_description
1 polymer ?
#
loop_
_entity_poly.entity_id
_entity_poly.type
_entity_poly.pdbx_seq_one_letter_code
_entity_poly.pdbx_strand_id
1 'polypeptide(L)'
;MRDQSLSIAEAAAWLKCSEAEVEEHVQAGRLRADRLEPAIDRISLNTVIVLAESLPVERRIFEVREAAGRMDSSESRGHYPSRPSGGMDQRPPVVVERRPSRSFTPR
;
A
#
# COMPACT_ATOMS: atom_id res chain seq x y z
N MET A 1 -10.24 2.87 -14.21
CA MET A 1 -10.60 2.20 -12.94
C MET A 1 -11.74 3.00 -12.33
N ARG A 2 -12.85 2.38 -11.92
CA ARG A 2 -13.95 3.13 -11.28
C ARG A 2 -13.57 3.40 -9.83
N ASP A 3 -13.71 4.65 -9.40
CA ASP A 3 -13.50 5.04 -8.02
C ASP A 3 -14.59 4.42 -7.14
N GLN A 4 -14.22 3.94 -5.96
CA GLN A 4 -15.14 3.36 -5.00
C GLN A 4 -15.46 4.39 -3.93
N SER A 5 -16.73 4.49 -3.57
CA SER A 5 -17.18 5.34 -2.48
C SER A 5 -17.14 4.57 -1.17
N LEU A 6 -16.54 5.16 -0.15
CA LEU A 6 -16.53 4.68 1.23
C LEU A 6 -17.41 5.58 2.10
N SER A 7 -17.97 5.01 3.16
CA SER A 7 -18.50 5.77 4.30
C SER A 7 -17.36 6.37 5.14
N ILE A 8 -17.69 7.32 6.02
CA ILE A 8 -16.75 7.89 7.01
C ILE A 8 -16.14 6.77 7.88
N ALA A 9 -16.97 5.85 8.38
CA ALA A 9 -16.52 4.72 9.20
C ALA A 9 -15.53 3.81 8.47
N GLU A 10 -15.79 3.51 7.19
CA GLU A 10 -14.86 2.71 6.37
C GLU A 10 -13.54 3.45 6.12
N ALA A 11 -13.60 4.75 5.82
CA ALA A 11 -12.39 5.57 5.66
C ALA A 11 -11.57 5.65 6.96
N ALA A 12 -12.24 5.75 8.11
CA ALA A 12 -11.62 5.76 9.43
C ALA A 12 -10.87 4.44 9.70
N ALA A 13 -11.49 3.31 9.36
CA ALA A 13 -10.86 1.99 9.46
C ALA A 13 -9.63 1.86 8.55
N TRP A 14 -9.70 2.37 7.32
CA TRP A 14 -8.56 2.38 6.39
C TRP A 14 -7.39 3.22 6.91
N LEU A 15 -7.67 4.41 7.44
CA LEU A 15 -6.66 5.35 7.93
C LEU A 15 -6.20 5.06 9.36
N LYS A 16 -6.80 4.06 10.03
CA LYS A 16 -6.57 3.70 11.43
C LYS A 16 -6.71 4.92 12.36
N CYS A 17 -7.77 5.70 12.14
CA CYS A 17 -8.07 6.93 12.86
C CYS A 17 -9.54 7.00 13.27
N SER A 18 -9.92 8.04 14.00
CA SER A 18 -11.31 8.28 14.38
C SER A 18 -12.13 8.90 13.23
N GLU A 19 -13.45 8.76 13.27
CA GLU A 19 -14.36 9.41 12.29
C GLU A 19 -14.22 10.94 12.32
N ALA A 20 -13.96 11.53 13.50
CA ALA A 20 -13.70 12.96 13.66
C ALA A 20 -12.42 13.40 12.90
N GLU A 21 -11.34 12.63 12.96
CA GLU A 21 -10.12 12.91 12.18
C GLU A 21 -10.38 12.82 10.66
N VAL A 22 -11.27 11.91 10.23
CA VAL A 22 -11.67 11.83 8.82
C VAL A 22 -12.43 13.09 8.40
N GLU A 23 -13.36 13.58 9.23
CA GLU A 23 -14.07 14.83 8.98
C GLU A 23 -13.10 16.03 8.92
N GLU A 24 -12.11 16.11 9.81
CA GLU A 24 -11.06 17.12 9.77
C GLU A 24 -10.28 17.07 8.45
N HIS A 25 -9.95 15.87 7.96
CA HIS A 25 -9.29 15.70 6.66
C HIS A 25 -10.16 16.10 5.47
N VAL A 26 -11.48 15.90 5.55
CA VAL A 26 -12.43 16.40 4.54
C VAL A 26 -12.52 17.92 4.59
N GLN A 27 -12.66 18.52 5.77
CA GLN A 27 -12.71 19.97 5.95
C GLN A 27 -11.42 20.67 5.52
N ALA A 28 -10.27 20.03 5.74
CA ALA A 28 -8.96 20.48 5.27
C ALA A 28 -8.73 20.26 3.76
N GLY A 29 -9.68 19.67 3.04
CA GLY A 29 -9.57 19.40 1.60
C GLY A 29 -8.59 18.28 1.22
N ARG A 30 -8.16 17.46 2.19
CA ARG A 30 -7.23 16.33 1.97
C ARG A 30 -7.95 15.07 1.50
N LEU A 31 -9.21 14.91 1.90
CA LEU A 31 -10.11 13.88 1.40
C LEU A 31 -11.21 14.50 0.55
N ARG A 32 -11.57 13.82 -0.55
CA ARG A 32 -12.71 14.22 -1.37
C ARG A 32 -13.95 13.48 -0.90
N ALA A 33 -14.91 14.23 -0.38
CA ALA A 33 -16.26 13.74 -0.12
C ALA A 33 -17.21 14.27 -1.19
N ASP A 34 -17.93 13.38 -1.86
CA ASP A 34 -19.05 13.76 -2.71
C ASP A 34 -20.31 13.78 -1.83
N ARG A 35 -20.80 14.99 -1.54
CA ARG A 35 -22.11 15.18 -0.90
C ARG A 35 -23.21 15.06 -1.95
N LEU A 36 -23.70 13.84 -2.14
CA LEU A 36 -24.88 13.58 -2.98
C LEU A 36 -26.18 13.90 -2.23
N GLU A 37 -26.21 13.67 -0.91
CA GLU A 37 -27.33 13.91 -0.01
C GLU A 37 -26.78 14.47 1.31
N PRO A 38 -27.52 15.32 2.05
CA PRO A 38 -27.05 15.90 3.31
C PRO A 38 -26.75 14.87 4.42
N ALA A 39 -27.10 13.60 4.21
CA ALA A 39 -26.94 12.50 5.16
C ALA A 39 -25.96 11.40 4.72
N ILE A 40 -25.36 11.48 3.53
CA ILE A 40 -24.47 10.43 3.01
C ILE A 40 -23.19 11.05 2.49
N ASP A 41 -22.20 11.17 3.38
CA ASP A 41 -20.84 11.53 2.98
C ASP A 41 -20.17 10.31 2.35
N ARG A 42 -19.97 10.38 1.03
CA ARG A 42 -19.24 9.36 0.25
C ARG A 42 -17.82 9.84 0.00
N ILE A 43 -16.85 9.18 0.62
CA ILE A 43 -15.43 9.49 0.49
C ILE A 43 -14.82 8.65 -0.64
N SER A 44 -14.06 9.30 -1.51
CA SER A 44 -13.31 8.61 -2.58
C SER A 44 -12.21 7.71 -2.00
N LEU A 45 -12.27 6.40 -2.28
CA LEU A 45 -11.23 5.44 -1.90
C LEU A 45 -9.86 5.87 -2.44
N ASN A 46 -9.80 6.40 -3.66
CA ASN A 46 -8.53 6.87 -4.25
C ASN A 46 -7.88 7.95 -3.38
N THR A 47 -8.65 8.92 -2.88
CA THR A 47 -8.11 9.96 -2.00
C THR A 47 -7.68 9.43 -0.64
N VAL A 48 -8.39 8.42 -0.12
CA VAL A 48 -8.02 7.72 1.12
C VAL A 48 -6.68 7.01 0.95
N ILE A 49 -6.46 6.31 -0.16
CA ILE A 49 -5.18 5.62 -0.44
C ILE A 49 -4.04 6.63 -0.54
N VAL A 50 -4.22 7.72 -1.30
CA VAL A 50 -3.18 8.76 -1.43
C VAL A 50 -2.85 9.40 -0.08
N LEU A 51 -3.87 9.68 0.74
CA LEU A 51 -3.64 10.20 2.09
C LEU A 51 -2.89 9.18 2.95
N ALA A 52 -3.32 7.91 2.93
CA ALA A 52 -2.69 6.83 3.68
C ALA A 52 -1.20 6.67 3.34
N GLU A 53 -0.83 6.83 2.07
CA GLU A 53 0.57 6.73 1.62
C GLU A 53 1.43 7.90 2.11
N SER A 54 0.82 9.06 2.38
CA SER A 54 1.51 10.23 2.93
C SER A 54 1.66 10.20 4.45
N LEU A 55 0.96 9.29 5.14
CA LEU A 55 1.01 9.20 6.60
C LEU A 55 2.30 8.50 7.06
N PRO A 56 2.80 8.83 8.28
CA PRO A 56 4.00 8.22 8.81
C PRO A 56 3.88 6.70 8.91
N VAL A 57 4.98 5.98 8.63
CA VAL A 57 5.04 4.51 8.61
C VAL A 57 4.68 3.91 9.99
N GLU A 58 4.87 4.67 11.06
CA GLU A 58 4.54 4.31 12.43
C GLU A 58 3.04 4.05 12.64
N ARG A 59 2.15 4.65 11.82
CA ARG A 59 0.71 4.32 11.82
C ARG A 59 0.42 2.92 11.26
N ARG A 60 1.41 2.27 10.63
CA ARG A 60 1.36 0.90 10.08
C ARG A 60 0.13 0.68 9.19
N ILE A 61 -0.29 1.67 8.42
CA ILE A 61 -1.48 1.56 7.56
C ILE A 61 -1.21 0.55 6.44
N PHE A 62 -0.03 0.64 5.83
CA PHE A 62 0.48 -0.37 4.90
C PHE A 62 1.57 -1.20 5.59
N GLU A 63 1.45 -2.52 5.53
CA GLU A 63 2.52 -3.42 5.95
C GLU A 63 3.55 -3.55 4.83
N VAL A 64 4.77 -3.09 5.09
CA VAL A 64 5.93 -3.38 4.24
C VAL A 64 6.43 -4.77 4.64
N ARG A 65 6.02 -5.82 3.91
CA ARG A 65 6.70 -7.11 4.03
C ARG A 65 8.03 -7.00 3.32
N GLU A 66 9.13 -7.14 4.06
CA GLU A 66 10.43 -7.41 3.45
C GLU A 66 10.26 -8.65 2.58
N ALA A 67 10.44 -8.49 1.26
CA ALA A 67 10.41 -9.61 0.35
C ALA A 67 11.47 -10.60 0.83
N ALA A 68 11.05 -11.81 1.19
CA ALA A 68 11.95 -12.86 1.66
C ALA A 68 13.07 -13.04 0.63
N GLY A 69 14.23 -12.45 0.91
CA GLY A 69 15.46 -12.72 0.22
C GLY A 69 15.70 -14.20 0.38
N ARG A 70 15.62 -14.94 -0.73
CA ARG A 70 15.99 -16.34 -0.82
C ARG A 70 17.48 -16.45 -0.48
N MET A 71 17.79 -16.50 0.80
CA MET A 71 19.09 -16.87 1.33
C MET A 71 19.14 -18.39 1.33
N ASP A 72 19.19 -18.96 0.13
CA ASP A 72 19.56 -20.36 -0.07
C ASP A 72 21.06 -20.42 0.16
N SER A 73 21.45 -20.51 1.42
CA SER A 73 22.77 -20.97 1.84
C SER A 73 22.91 -22.43 1.40
N SER A 74 23.19 -22.64 0.11
CA SER A 74 23.68 -23.91 -0.40
C SER A 74 25.20 -23.80 -0.51
N GLU A 75 25.86 -24.46 0.43
CA GLU A 75 27.28 -24.80 0.34
C GLU A 75 27.58 -25.40 -1.03
N SER A 76 28.51 -24.80 -1.77
CA SER A 76 29.20 -25.47 -2.86
C SER A 76 30.70 -25.20 -2.74
N ARG A 77 31.39 -26.20 -2.19
CA ARG A 77 32.83 -26.42 -2.38
C ARG A 77 33.14 -26.41 -3.88
N GLY A 78 34.01 -25.53 -4.33
CA GLY A 78 34.52 -25.57 -5.69
C GLY A 78 35.63 -24.55 -5.92
N HIS A 79 36.76 -25.02 -6.41
CA HIS A 79 38.01 -24.28 -6.64
C HIS A 79 37.87 -23.02 -7.51
N TYR A 80 38.67 -22.00 -7.17
CA TYR A 80 39.09 -20.91 -8.08
C TYR A 80 39.86 -21.49 -9.29
N PRO A 81 39.78 -20.84 -10.47
CA PRO A 81 40.73 -19.77 -10.75
C PRO A 81 40.14 -18.52 -11.41
N SER A 82 40.80 -17.42 -11.11
CA SER A 82 40.52 -16.05 -11.51
C SER A 82 40.53 -15.81 -13.03
N ARG A 83 39.59 -14.99 -13.52
CA ARG A 83 39.84 -14.08 -14.65
C ARG A 83 38.90 -12.86 -14.61
N PRO A 84 39.37 -11.65 -14.95
CA PRO A 84 38.59 -10.41 -14.83
C PRO A 84 37.86 -10.13 -16.14
N SER A 85 36.58 -9.79 -16.08
CA SER A 85 35.89 -9.17 -17.21
C SER A 85 34.76 -8.30 -16.67
N GLY A 86 34.84 -7.01 -16.97
CA GLY A 86 33.84 -6.02 -16.58
C GLY A 86 32.45 -6.43 -17.05
N GLY A 87 31.49 -6.32 -16.13
CA GLY A 87 30.07 -6.43 -16.42
C GLY A 87 29.37 -5.36 -15.61
N MET A 88 28.72 -4.42 -16.29
CA MET A 88 27.80 -3.49 -15.65
C MET A 88 26.79 -4.29 -14.81
N ASP A 89 26.72 -3.99 -13.52
CA ASP A 89 25.67 -4.44 -12.59
C ASP A 89 24.31 -3.86 -13.03
N GLN A 90 23.75 -4.38 -14.13
CA GLN A 90 22.34 -4.16 -14.46
C GLN A 90 21.52 -5.17 -13.66
N ARG A 91 21.13 -4.77 -12.44
CA ARG A 91 20.05 -5.44 -11.72
C ARG A 91 18.82 -5.52 -12.63
N PRO A 92 18.19 -6.70 -12.79
CA PRO A 92 16.94 -6.78 -13.53
C PRO A 92 15.86 -5.92 -12.84
N PRO A 93 14.96 -5.26 -13.58
CA PRO A 93 13.89 -4.48 -12.99
C PRO A 93 13.00 -5.39 -12.15
N VAL A 94 12.78 -4.99 -10.89
CA VAL A 94 11.86 -5.66 -9.98
C VAL A 94 10.44 -5.50 -10.51
N VAL A 95 9.85 -6.56 -11.05
CA VAL A 95 8.45 -6.59 -11.47
C VAL A 95 7.60 -6.91 -10.24
N VAL A 96 6.90 -5.91 -9.73
CA VAL A 96 5.97 -6.05 -8.60
C VAL A 96 4.57 -6.34 -9.14
N GLU A 97 4.16 -7.61 -9.20
CA GLU A 97 2.76 -7.96 -9.47
C GLU A 97 1.91 -7.84 -8.19
N ARG A 98 1.04 -6.83 -8.13
CA ARG A 98 0.04 -6.65 -7.06
C ARG A 98 -1.26 -7.39 -7.44
N ARG A 99 -1.53 -8.56 -6.84
CA ARG A 99 -2.83 -9.24 -6.97
C ARG A 99 -3.71 -8.98 -5.74
N PRO A 100 -5.04 -8.85 -5.91
CA PRO A 100 -5.97 -8.76 -4.78
C PRO A 100 -5.88 -10.04 -3.93
N SER A 101 -5.79 -9.90 -2.61
CA SER A 101 -5.82 -11.04 -1.68
C SER A 101 -7.17 -11.74 -1.77
N ARG A 102 -7.17 -12.90 -2.43
CA ARG A 102 -8.36 -13.69 -2.69
C ARG A 102 -8.76 -14.48 -1.44
N SER A 103 -9.59 -13.89 -0.58
CA SER A 103 -10.60 -14.61 0.22
C SER A 103 -11.30 -13.65 1.20
N PHE A 104 -12.31 -12.92 0.71
CA PHE A 104 -13.41 -12.48 1.56
C PHE A 104 -14.62 -13.33 1.20
N THR A 105 -14.87 -14.38 2.00
CA THR A 105 -16.15 -15.09 2.03
C THR A 105 -17.03 -14.37 3.05
N PRO A 106 -18.03 -13.58 2.64
CA PRO A 106 -19.05 -13.10 3.57
C PRO A 106 -19.92 -14.28 4.02
N ARG A 107 -20.20 -14.34 5.33
CA ARG A 107 -21.20 -15.23 5.91
C ARG A 107 -22.36 -14.38 6.41
#